data_AF-A0A936CAU9-F1
#
_entry.id   AF-A0A936CAU9-F1
#
_cell.length_a   1.000
_cell.length_b   1.000
_cell.length_c   1.000
_cell.angle_alpha   90.00
_cell.angle_beta   90.00
_cell.angle_gamma   90.00
#
_symmetry.space_group_name_H-M   'P 1'
#
loop_
_entity.id
_entity.type
_entity.pdbx_description
1 polymer ?
#
loop_
_entity_poly.entity_id
_entity_poly.type
_entity_poly.pdbx_seq_one_letter_code
_entity_poly.pdbx_strand_id
1 'polypeptide(L)'
;MCARRGDAKAAAVVGRAVGAVTVMVGTLSVDASESVPGIITGSAVLDARFYDGATGALLGAERFQVGAGGVPGRAGINALDAISQAAESVARQAVRALAQRSGANR
;
A
#
# COMPACT_ATOMS: atom_id res chain seq x y z
N MET A 1 14.09 -18.05 -2.52
CA MET A 1 12.69 -18.41 -2.83
C MET A 1 11.78 -18.54 -1.59
N CYS A 2 12.31 -18.50 -0.35
CA CYS A 2 11.53 -18.80 0.87
C CYS A 2 10.63 -17.68 1.41
N ALA A 3 10.99 -16.40 1.24
CA ALA A 3 10.18 -15.27 1.72
C ALA A 3 8.73 -15.29 1.18
N ARG A 4 8.55 -15.72 -0.08
CA ARG A 4 7.25 -15.73 -0.76
C ARG A 4 6.27 -16.79 -0.24
N ARG A 5 6.77 -17.88 0.37
CA ARG A 5 5.90 -18.92 0.98
C ARG A 5 5.43 -18.51 2.39
N GLY A 6 6.23 -17.72 3.10
CA GLY A 6 5.87 -17.20 4.43
C GLY A 6 4.65 -16.28 4.35
N ASP A 7 4.67 -15.34 3.40
CA ASP A 7 3.59 -14.36 3.20
C ASP A 7 2.24 -15.04 2.90
N ALA A 8 2.23 -16.05 2.02
CA ALA A 8 1.01 -16.78 1.66
C ALA A 8 0.40 -17.53 2.85
N LYS A 9 1.25 -18.20 3.65
CA LYS A 9 0.80 -18.92 4.85
C LYS A 9 0.27 -17.96 5.91
N ALA A 10 0.97 -16.84 6.14
CA ALA A 10 0.53 -15.81 7.06
C ALA A 10 -0.81 -15.20 6.63
N ALA A 11 -0.97 -14.91 5.33
CA ALA A 11 -2.21 -14.41 4.78
C ALA A 11 -3.39 -15.39 4.97
N ALA A 12 -3.20 -16.69 4.72
CA ALA A 12 -4.24 -17.70 4.95
C ALA A 12 -4.61 -17.88 6.43
N VAL A 13 -3.66 -17.69 7.35
CA VAL A 13 -3.90 -17.76 8.80
C VAL A 13 -4.71 -16.55 9.24
N VAL A 14 -4.26 -15.34 8.88
CA VAL A 14 -4.96 -14.09 9.20
C VAL A 14 -6.34 -14.10 8.57
N GLY A 15 -6.46 -14.42 7.27
CA GLY A 15 -7.73 -14.45 6.55
C GLY A 15 -8.78 -15.34 7.22
N ARG A 16 -8.40 -16.55 7.63
CA ARG A 16 -9.29 -17.45 8.39
C ARG A 16 -9.61 -16.95 9.79
N ALA A 17 -8.66 -16.33 10.50
CA ALA A 17 -8.85 -15.85 11.87
C ALA A 17 -9.84 -14.67 11.94
N VAL A 18 -9.81 -13.76 10.97
CA VAL A 18 -10.71 -12.58 10.92
C VAL A 18 -11.89 -12.76 9.97
N GLY A 19 -12.02 -13.90 9.29
CA GLY A 19 -13.04 -14.13 8.27
C GLY A 19 -12.90 -13.21 7.05
N ALA A 20 -11.67 -12.76 6.76
CA ALA A 20 -11.41 -11.88 5.63
C ALA A 20 -11.40 -12.66 4.32
N VAL A 21 -12.12 -12.16 3.32
CA VAL A 21 -12.14 -12.73 1.96
C VAL A 21 -10.80 -12.51 1.25
N THR A 22 -10.21 -11.34 1.45
CA THR A 22 -8.94 -10.94 0.83
C THR A 22 -8.02 -10.35 1.89
N VAL A 23 -6.75 -10.76 1.87
CA VAL A 23 -5.70 -10.21 2.73
C VAL A 23 -4.69 -9.47 1.86
N MET A 24 -4.45 -8.20 2.17
CA MET A 24 -3.42 -7.38 1.54
C MET A 24 -2.17 -7.37 2.42
N VAL A 25 -1.03 -7.76 1.85
CA VAL A 25 0.28 -7.63 2.48
C VAL A 25 1.10 -6.68 1.63
N GLY A 26 1.62 -5.61 2.22
CA GLY A 26 2.37 -4.59 1.49
C GLY A 26 3.64 -4.17 2.20
N THR A 27 4.62 -3.74 1.41
CA THR A 27 5.80 -3.04 1.92
C THR A 27 5.66 -1.57 1.57
N LEU A 28 5.71 -0.71 2.59
CA LEU A 28 5.63 0.73 2.44
C LEU A 28 7.05 1.32 2.54
N SER A 29 7.46 2.05 1.51
CA SER A 29 8.65 2.90 1.53
C SER A 29 8.21 4.36 1.48
N VAL A 30 8.80 5.19 2.33
CA VAL A 30 8.49 6.61 2.42
C VAL A 30 9.77 7.41 2.41
N ASP A 31 9.70 8.62 1.86
CA ASP A 31 10.81 9.56 1.85
C ASP A 31 10.27 11.00 1.93
N ALA A 32 11.11 11.93 2.35
CA ALA A 32 10.81 13.35 2.31
C ALA A 32 12.04 14.12 1.82
N SER A 33 11.80 15.01 0.86
CA SER A 33 12.83 15.88 0.31
C SER A 33 12.34 17.31 0.26
N GLU A 34 13.25 18.26 0.43
CA GLU A 34 12.97 19.65 0.14
C GLU A 34 12.83 19.81 -1.38
N SER A 35 11.66 20.27 -1.81
CA SER A 35 11.31 20.40 -3.24
C SER A 35 11.64 21.79 -3.78
N VAL A 36 11.43 22.82 -2.96
CA VAL A 36 11.89 24.20 -3.12
C VAL A 36 12.19 24.75 -1.72
N PRO A 37 13.02 25.81 -1.58
CA PRO A 37 13.39 26.34 -0.27
C PRO A 37 12.17 26.60 0.63
N GLY A 38 12.12 25.93 1.78
CA GLY A 38 11.03 26.03 2.76
C GLY A 38 9.80 25.14 2.49
N ILE A 39 9.79 24.32 1.44
CA ILE A 39 8.70 23.35 1.17
C ILE A 39 9.25 21.93 1.12
N ILE A 40 8.85 21.16 2.15
CA ILE A 40 9.17 19.73 2.26
C ILE A 40 8.05 18.91 1.62
N THR A 41 8.42 18.07 0.66
CA THR A 41 7.50 17.19 -0.05
C THR A 41 7.83 15.74 0.27
N GLY A 42 6.81 15.00 0.70
CA GLY A 42 6.86 13.58 0.98
C GLY A 42 6.50 12.75 -0.26
N SER A 43 7.15 11.60 -0.36
CA SER A 43 6.84 10.55 -1.32
C SER A 43 6.60 9.24 -0.59
N ALA A 44 5.77 8.39 -1.19
CA ALA A 44 5.46 7.08 -0.66
C ALA A 44 5.24 6.09 -1.79
N VAL A 45 5.74 4.87 -1.61
CA VAL A 45 5.54 3.74 -2.51
C VAL A 45 5.06 2.55 -1.69
N LEU A 46 3.93 1.99 -2.08
CA LEU A 46 3.36 0.79 -1.49
C LEU A 46 3.34 -0.32 -2.55
N ASP A 47 4.20 -1.31 -2.39
CA ASP A 47 4.14 -2.55 -3.16
C ASP A 47 3.22 -3.53 -2.42
N ALA A 48 1.99 -3.68 -2.91
CA ALA A 48 0.94 -4.49 -2.31
C ALA A 48 0.78 -5.83 -3.03
N ARG A 49 0.51 -6.88 -2.27
CA ARG A 49 0.13 -8.21 -2.75
C ARG A 49 -1.19 -8.60 -2.13
N PHE A 50 -2.08 -9.14 -2.94
CA PHE A 50 -3.40 -9.57 -2.53
C PHE A 50 -3.47 -11.08 -2.51
N TYR A 51 -3.93 -11.63 -1.40
CA TYR A 51 -4.08 -13.06 -1.19
C TYR A 51 -5.53 -13.40 -0.88
N ASP A 52 -5.98 -14.54 -1.36
CA ASP A 52 -7.24 -15.14 -0.95
C ASP A 52 -7.14 -15.53 0.54
N GLY A 53 -8.09 -15.06 1.36
CA GLY A 53 -8.02 -15.24 2.80
C GLY A 53 -8.31 -16.67 3.27
N ALA A 54 -8.98 -17.49 2.46
CA ALA A 54 -9.27 -18.89 2.78
C ALA A 54 -8.09 -19.82 2.45
N THR A 55 -7.48 -19.62 1.30
CA THR A 55 -6.47 -20.51 0.71
C THR A 55 -5.04 -19.97 0.80
N GLY A 56 -4.87 -18.66 0.97
CA GLY A 56 -3.57 -17.98 0.85
C GLY A 56 -3.07 -17.87 -0.59
N ALA A 57 -3.90 -18.16 -1.59
CA ALA A 57 -3.51 -18.07 -2.99
C ALA A 57 -3.26 -16.60 -3.38
N LEU A 58 -2.19 -16.33 -4.13
CA LEU A 58 -1.91 -14.99 -4.62
C LEU A 58 -2.92 -14.62 -5.72
N LEU A 59 -3.69 -13.56 -5.49
CA LEU A 59 -4.66 -13.01 -6.43
C LEU A 59 -4.04 -11.97 -7.37
N GLY A 60 -2.95 -11.32 -6.92
CA GLY A 60 -2.23 -10.34 -7.72
C GLY A 60 -1.29 -9.49 -6.88
N ALA A 61 -0.52 -8.65 -7.56
CA ALA A 61 0.33 -7.64 -6.96
C ALA A 61 0.14 -6.32 -7.69
N GLU A 62 0.19 -5.22 -6.95
CA GLU A 62 -0.03 -3.88 -7.46
C GLU A 62 0.86 -2.90 -6.71
N ARG A 63 1.29 -1.84 -7.41
CA ARG A 63 2.16 -0.81 -6.86
C ARG A 63 1.42 0.52 -6.87
N PHE A 64 1.34 1.13 -5.69
CA PHE A 64 0.76 2.46 -5.50
C PHE A 64 1.88 3.43 -5.16
N GLN A 65 1.82 4.65 -5.70
CA GLN A 65 2.87 5.64 -5.48
C GLN A 65 2.36 7.08 -5.47
N VAL A 66 3.00 7.90 -4.65
CA VAL A 66 2.79 9.35 -4.51
C VAL A 66 4.16 10.01 -4.41
N GLY A 67 4.38 11.14 -5.09
CA GLY A 67 5.68 11.82 -5.09
C GLY A 67 6.80 11.11 -5.86
N ALA A 68 6.47 10.10 -6.67
CA ALA A 68 7.42 9.34 -7.48
C ALA A 68 6.84 9.06 -8.88
N GLY A 69 7.72 8.96 -9.89
CA GLY A 69 7.34 8.59 -11.26
C GLY A 69 6.32 9.53 -11.91
N GLY A 70 6.44 10.85 -11.69
CA GLY A 70 5.56 11.87 -12.28
C GLY A 70 4.28 12.16 -11.49
N VAL A 71 4.01 11.44 -10.40
CA VAL A 71 2.88 11.73 -9.50
C VAL A 71 3.31 12.80 -8.48
N PRO A 72 2.55 13.90 -8.33
CA PRO A 72 2.86 14.91 -7.32
C PRO A 72 2.95 14.32 -5.91
N GLY A 73 3.92 14.80 -5.12
CA GLY A 73 4.08 14.42 -3.72
C GLY A 73 3.09 15.14 -2.80
N ARG A 74 3.26 14.94 -1.49
CA ARG A 74 2.47 15.66 -0.47
C ARG A 74 3.34 16.62 0.31
N ALA A 75 2.97 17.89 0.30
CA ALA A 75 3.67 18.91 1.08
C ALA A 75 3.28 18.81 2.55
N GLY A 76 4.25 19.00 3.44
CA GLY A 76 4.03 19.06 4.88
C GLY A 76 4.78 20.22 5.52
N ILE A 77 4.36 20.60 6.73
CA ILE A 77 5.02 21.65 7.53
C ILE A 77 6.43 21.20 7.96
N ASN A 78 6.64 19.88 8.07
CA ASN A 78 7.92 19.25 8.32
C ASN A 78 8.03 17.90 7.58
N ALA A 79 9.21 17.26 7.63
CA ALA A 79 9.45 15.98 6.95
C ALA A 79 8.54 14.84 7.42
N LEU A 80 8.25 14.77 8.72
CA LEU A 80 7.36 13.74 9.28
C LEU A 80 5.93 13.91 8.78
N ASP A 81 5.41 15.13 8.79
CA ASP A 81 4.08 15.47 8.26
C ASP A 81 3.98 15.14 6.77
N ALA A 82 4.99 15.54 5.98
CA ALA A 82 5.03 15.27 4.55
C ALA A 82 5.02 13.75 4.26
N ILE A 83 5.81 12.97 5.01
CA ILE A 83 5.82 11.50 4.95
C ILE A 83 4.45 10.92 5.32
N SER A 84 3.86 11.35 6.43
CA SER A 84 2.57 10.85 6.90
C SER A 84 1.46 11.11 5.87
N GLN A 85 1.42 12.30 5.28
CA GLN A 85 0.45 12.62 4.24
C GLN A 85 0.67 11.79 2.96
N ALA A 86 1.93 11.58 2.56
CA ALA A 86 2.24 10.74 1.40
C ALA A 86 1.83 9.27 1.64
N ALA A 87 2.16 8.73 2.81
CA ALA A 87 1.78 7.37 3.24
C ALA A 87 0.25 7.19 3.30
N GLU A 88 -0.47 8.14 3.90
CA GLU A 88 -1.92 8.10 3.96
C GLU A 88 -2.54 8.15 2.56
N SER A 89 -2.02 9.02 1.69
CA SER A 89 -2.49 9.14 0.31
C SER A 89 -2.31 7.84 -0.47
N VAL A 90 -1.17 7.16 -0.33
CA VAL A 90 -0.91 5.88 -1.02
C VAL A 90 -1.78 4.76 -0.45
N ALA A 91 -1.98 4.73 0.86
CA ALA A 91 -2.85 3.75 1.51
C ALA A 91 -4.32 3.93 1.08
N ARG A 92 -4.81 5.17 0.98
CA ARG A 92 -6.15 5.48 0.48
C ARG A 92 -6.32 5.06 -0.98
N GLN A 93 -5.31 5.23 -1.83
CA GLN A 93 -5.34 4.74 -3.21
C GLN A 93 -5.49 3.21 -3.25
N ALA A 94 -4.70 2.49 -2.46
CA ALA A 94 -4.77 1.03 -2.39
C ALA A 94 -6.16 0.52 -1.93
N VAL A 95 -6.74 1.14 -0.90
CA VAL A 95 -8.08 0.78 -0.41
C VAL A 95 -9.15 1.08 -1.45
N ARG A 96 -9.05 2.21 -2.18
CA ARG A 96 -10.01 2.56 -3.25
C ARG A 96 -9.94 1.57 -4.42
N ALA A 97 -8.73 1.17 -4.82
CA ALA A 97 -8.55 0.16 -5.86
C ALA A 97 -9.17 -1.18 -5.45
N LEU A 98 -8.99 -1.59 -4.19
CA LEU A 98 -9.62 -2.78 -3.65
C LEU A 98 -11.16 -2.69 -3.67
N ALA A 99 -11.72 -1.55 -3.23
CA ALA A 99 -13.17 -1.34 -3.19
C ALA A 99 -13.82 -1.38 -4.59
N GLN A 100 -13.17 -0.79 -5.60
CA GLN A 100 -13.65 -0.85 -6.99
C GLN A 100 -13.68 -2.29 -7.52
N ARG A 101 -12.68 -3.09 -7.15
CA ARG A 101 -12.58 -4.49 -7.56
C ARG A 101 -13.62 -5.39 -6.90
N SER A 102 -13.96 -5.12 -5.64
CA SER A 102 -15.03 -5.82 -4.92
C SER A 102 -16.43 -5.39 -5.36
N GLY A 103 -16.60 -4.13 -5.81
CA GLY A 103 -17.87 -3.61 -6.33
C GLY A 103 -18.19 -4.09 -7.76
N ALA A 104 -17.16 -4.31 -8.59
CA ALA A 104 -17.32 -4.82 -9.96
C ALA A 104 -17.72 -6.31 -10.05
N ASN A 105 -17.68 -7.04 -8.94
CA ASN A 105 -17.98 -8.47 -8.84
C ASN A 105 -19.37 -8.75 -8.22
N ARG A 106 -20.28 -7.77 -8.25
CA ARG A 106 -21.69 -7.91 -7.85
C ARG A 106 -22.62 -7.76 -9.04
#